data_AF-A0A943KTI5-F1
#
_entry.id   AF-A0A943KTI5-F1
#
_cell.length_a   1.000
_cell.length_b   1.000
_cell.length_c   1.000
_cell.angle_alpha   90.00
_cell.angle_beta   90.00
_cell.angle_gamma   90.00
#
_symmetry.space_group_name_H-M   'P 1'
#
loop_
_entity.id
_entity.type
_entity.pdbx_description
1 polymer ?
#
loop_
_entity_poly.entity_id
_entity_poly.type
_entity_poly.pdbx_seq_one_letter_code
_entity_poly.pdbx_strand_id
1 'polypeptide(L)' 'MRKTSDAQRNADKRWREKNREYANYLRNRASARSFIRNKATIEDLMELQELIKEKNKELQRIGNVHLSNIINNQ' A
#
# COMPACT_ATOMS: atom_id res chain seq x y z
N MET A 1 18.09 5.26 25.52
CA MET A 1 17.58 5.11 24.14
C MET A 1 18.77 4.93 23.21
N ARG A 2 18.94 3.76 22.56
CA ARG A 2 20.13 3.47 21.75
C ARG A 2 20.00 4.20 20.40
N LYS A 3 20.85 5.19 20.17
CA LYS A 3 20.83 5.99 18.93
C LYS A 3 21.31 5.10 17.78
N THR A 4 20.50 4.97 16.72
CA THR A 4 20.91 4.31 15.48
C THR A 4 22.26 4.89 15.03
N SER A 5 23.22 4.05 14.65
CA SER A 5 24.52 4.54 14.19
C SER A 5 24.36 5.27 12.85
N ASP A 6 25.28 6.18 12.54
CA ASP A 6 25.25 6.89 11.26
C ASP A 6 25.47 5.95 10.08
N ALA A 7 26.21 4.85 10.29
CA ALA A 7 26.36 3.78 9.31
C ALA A 7 25.02 3.08 9.00
N GLN A 8 24.24 2.75 10.02
CA GLN A 8 22.89 2.16 9.84
C GLN A 8 21.94 3.15 9.15
N ARG A 9 21.95 4.43 9.55
CA ARG A 9 21.15 5.47 8.87
C ARG A 9 21.48 5.59 7.39
N ASN A 10 22.77 5.54 7.04
CA ASN A 10 23.23 5.62 5.66
C ASN A 10 22.85 4.36 4.86
N ALA A 11 22.94 3.17 5.46
CA ALA A 11 22.49 1.93 4.83
C ALA A 11 20.98 1.95 4.56
N ASP A 12 20.17 2.36 5.54
CA ASP A 12 18.72 2.51 5.40
C ASP A 12 18.36 3.54 4.33
N LYS A 13 19.13 4.63 4.24
CA LYS A 13 18.95 5.65 3.19
C LYS A 13 19.20 5.06 1.80
N ARG A 14 20.33 4.37 1.59
CA ARG A 14 20.66 3.74 0.30
C ARG A 14 19.64 2.67 -0.11
N TRP A 15 19.18 1.86 0.83
CA TRP A 15 18.14 0.87 0.56
C TRP A 15 16.82 1.53 0.16
N ARG A 16 16.42 2.62 0.85
CA ARG A 16 15.21 3.38 0.49
C ARG A 16 15.32 4.06 -0.87
N GLU A 17 16.49 4.57 -1.23
CA GLU A 17 16.73 5.17 -2.55
C GLU A 17 16.59 4.12 -3.66
N LYS A 18 17.18 2.93 -3.47
CA LYS A 18 17.09 1.81 -4.42
C LYS A 18 15.69 1.21 -4.51
N ASN A 19 14.93 1.22 -3.41
CA ASN A 19 13.59 0.62 -3.31
C ASN A 19 12.51 1.67 -3.08
N ARG A 20 12.62 2.82 -3.75
CA ARG A 20 11.80 4.00 -3.48
C ARG A 20 10.31 3.70 -3.53
N GLU A 21 9.86 2.94 -4.52
CA GLU A 21 8.45 2.59 -4.69
C GLU A 21 7.93 1.70 -3.56
N TYR A 22 8.65 0.64 -3.23
CA TYR A 22 8.28 -0.27 -2.14
C TYR A 22 8.33 0.44 -0.77
N ALA A 23 9.34 1.29 -0.54
CA ALA A 23 9.44 2.10 0.67
C ALA A 23 8.27 3.10 0.78
N ASN A 24 7.87 3.73 -0.33
CA ASN A 24 6.70 4.59 -0.40
C ASN A 24 5.42 3.80 -0.10
N TYR A 25 5.25 2.60 -0.69
CA TYR A 25 4.14 1.71 -0.41
C TYR A 25 4.03 1.39 1.09
N LEU A 26 5.14 1.00 1.73
CA LEU A 26 5.15 0.69 3.17
C LEU A 26 4.79 1.91 4.02
N ARG A 27 5.33 3.09 3.71
CA ARG A 27 5.01 4.34 4.41
C ARG A 27 3.52 4.66 4.29
N ASN A 28 2.98 4.64 3.08
CA ASN A 28 1.57 4.93 2.83
C ASN A 28 0.66 3.93 3.57
N ARG A 29 1.01 2.64 3.54
CA ARG A 29 0.29 1.59 4.28
C ARG A 29 0.30 1.82 5.79
N ALA A 30 1.43 2.22 6.36
CA ALA A 30 1.54 2.52 7.78
C ALA A 30 0.73 3.76 8.16
N SER A 31 0.81 4.83 7.37
CA SER A 31 0.05 6.07 7.57
C SER A 31 -1.46 5.83 7.50
N ALA A 32 -1.95 5.10 6.49
CA ALA A 32 -3.36 4.76 6.34
C ALA A 32 -3.89 3.98 7.55
N ARG A 33 -3.13 2.98 8.03
CA ARG A 33 -3.50 2.22 9.24
C ARG A 33 -3.60 3.10 10.48
N SER A 34 -2.65 4.02 10.66
CA SER A 34 -2.66 4.93 11.80
C SER A 34 -3.85 5.89 11.72
N PHE A 35 -4.15 6.41 10.53
CA PHE A 35 -5.29 7.28 10.30
C PHE A 35 -6.60 6.59 10.68
N ILE A 36 -6.87 5.41 10.10
CA ILE A 36 -8.09 4.62 10.38
C ILE A 36 -8.23 4.30 11.87
N ARG A 37 -7.14 3.98 12.56
CA ARG A 37 -7.20 3.58 13.98
C ARG A 37 -7.37 4.74 14.96
N ASN A 38 -6.73 5.87 14.66
CA ASN A 38 -6.51 6.90 15.67
C ASN A 38 -7.10 8.27 15.33
N LYS A 39 -7.47 8.52 14.07
CA LYS A 39 -7.83 9.86 13.59
C LYS A 39 -9.13 9.94 12.80
N ALA A 40 -9.50 8.88 12.09
CA ALA A 40 -10.64 8.89 11.17
C ALA A 40 -11.97 9.12 11.90
N THR A 41 -12.83 9.97 11.32
CA THR A 41 -14.22 10.13 11.74
C THR A 41 -15.12 9.04 11.14
N ILE A 42 -16.41 9.04 11.50
CA ILE A 42 -17.38 8.10 10.92
C ILE A 42 -17.51 8.34 9.42
N GLU A 43 -17.58 9.60 9.01
CA GLU A 43 -17.67 10.03 7.61
C GLU A 43 -16.44 9.55 6.81
N ASP A 44 -15.23 9.74 7.36
CA ASP A 44 -14.00 9.24 6.75
C ASP A 44 -14.05 7.72 6.56
N LEU A 45 -14.51 6.97 7.57
CA LEU A 45 -14.59 5.51 7.50
C LEU A 45 -15.61 5.05 6.44
N MET A 46 -16.74 5.74 6.32
CA MET A 46 -17.75 5.46 5.30
C MET A 46 -17.21 5.70 3.89
N GLU A 47 -16.52 6.82 3.66
CA GLU A 47 -15.88 7.12 2.38
C GLU A 47 -14.82 6.06 2.04
N LEU A 48 -13.93 5.75 2.99
CA LEU A 48 -12.88 4.75 2.81
C LEU A 48 -13.44 3.36 2.49
N GLN A 49 -14.59 2.99 3.06
CA GLN A 49 -15.26 1.73 2.74
C GLN A 49 -15.71 1.66 1.28
N GLU A 50 -16.29 2.73 0.74
CA GLU A 50 -16.69 2.74 -0.68
C GLU A 50 -15.46 2.72 -1.60
N LEU A 51 -14.41 3.48 -1.27
CA LEU A 51 -13.14 3.45 -2.02
C LEU A 51 -12.52 2.03 -2.05
N ILE A 52 -12.54 1.31 -0.92
CA ILE A 52 -12.06 -0.07 -0.83
C ILE A 52 -12.89 -1.00 -1.72
N LYS A 53 -14.21 -0.84 -1.70
CA LYS A 53 -15.14 -1.65 -2.49
C LYS A 53 -14.94 -1.44 -3.99
N GLU A 54 -14.75 -0.20 -4.43
CA GLU A 54 -14.39 0.12 -5.81
C GLU A 54 -13.05 -0.50 -6.21
N LYS A 55 -12.03 -0.37 -5.35
CA LYS A 55 -10.70 -0.95 -5.64
C LYS A 55 -10.74 -2.46 -5.73
N ASN A 56 -11.50 -3.13 -4.87
CA ASN A 56 -11.69 -4.58 -4.93
C ASN A 56 -12.36 -5.01 -6.24
N LYS A 57 -13.38 -4.29 -6.71
CA LYS A 57 -14.03 -4.56 -8.00
C LYS A 57 -13.04 -4.40 -9.16
N GLU A 58 -12.21 -3.36 -9.14
CA GLU A 58 -11.17 -3.15 -10.14
C GLU A 58 -10.17 -4.32 -10.17
N LEU A 59 -9.65 -4.74 -9.00
CA LEU A 59 -8.71 -5.85 -8.90
C LEU A 59 -9.33 -7.18 -9.33
N GLN A 60 -10.59 -7.43 -8.97
CA GLN A 60 -11.32 -8.62 -9.45
C GLN A 60 -11.50 -8.60 -10.96
N ARG A 61 -11.87 -7.46 -11.55
CA ARG A 61 -11.97 -7.31 -13.02
C ARG A 61 -10.64 -7.61 -13.68
N ILE A 62 -9.53 -7.06 -13.17
CA ILE A 62 -8.19 -7.31 -13.72
C ILE A 62 -7.82 -8.80 -13.61
N GLY A 63 -8.07 -9.42 -12.46
CA GLY A 63 -7.86 -10.87 -12.27
C GLY A 63 -8.68 -11.71 -13.24
N ASN A 64 -9.95 -11.38 -13.43
CA ASN A 64 -10.85 -12.08 -14.36
C ASN A 64 -10.45 -11.88 -15.82
N VAL A 65 -9.99 -10.69 -16.21
CA VAL A 65 -9.46 -10.40 -17.56
C VAL A 65 -8.19 -11.20 -17.83
N HIS A 66 -7.31 -11.32 -16.83
CA HIS A 66 -6.10 -12.14 -16.95
C HIS A 66 -6.46 -13.62 -17.16
N LEU A 67 -7.42 -14.15 -16.40
CA LEU A 67 -7.90 -15.52 -16.55
C LEU A 67 -8.59 -15.77 -17.90
N SER A 68 -9.44 -14.84 -18.37
CA SER A 68 -10.11 -14.98 -19.67
C SER A 68 -9.11 -14.94 -20.83
N ASN A 69 -8.07 -14.11 -20.74
CA ASN A 69 -7.03 -14.03 -21.77
C ASN A 69 -6.13 -15.28 -21.79
N ILE A 70 -5.95 -15.96 -20.66
CA ILE A 70 -5.25 -17.25 -20.60
C ILE A 70 -6.11 -18.36 -21.23
N ILE A 71 -7.42 -18.39 -20.96
CA ILE A 71 -8.35 -19.43 -21.45
C ILE A 71 -8.58 -19.30 -22.97
N ASN A 72 -8.74 -18.09 -23.51
CA ASN A 72 -9.02 -17.87 -24.94
C ASN A 72 -7.77 -18.00 -25.84
N ASN A 73 -6.59 -18.23 -25.26
CA ASN A 73 -5.34 -18.42 -25.99
C ASN A 73 -4.87 -19.90 -25.93
N GLN A 74 -5.82 -20.83 -25.78
CA GLN A 74 -5.67 -22.28 -25.97
C GLN A 74 -6.54 -22.77 -27.13
#